data_AF-A0A946UNQ4-F1
#
_entry.id   AF-A0A946UNQ4-F1
#
_cell.length_a   1.000
_cell.length_b   1.000
_cell.length_c   1.000
_cell.angle_alpha   90.00
_cell.angle_beta   90.00
_cell.angle_gamma   90.00
#
_symmetry.space_group_name_H-M   'P 1'
#
loop_
_entity.id
_entity.type
_entity.pdbx_description
1 polymer ?
#
loop_
_entity_poly.entity_id
_entity_poly.type
_entity_poly.pdbx_seq_one_letter_code
_entity_poly.pdbx_strand_id
1 'polypeptide(L)'
;EENPTRNRALDMLPLFLHLDKDRLRAVVDDPRVKPRPTLHYRLPNCEIDRPDWGVHVAWNDWLQVEELADDQDRLQEICAAYIEWFDKPIARIFDNWAEEVTQWMEKSAA
;
A
#
# COMPACT_ATOMS: atom_id res chain seq x y z
N GLU A 1 -14.39 -4.87 -0.69
CA GLU A 1 -14.04 -6.30 -0.50
C GLU A 1 -12.54 -6.60 -0.62
N GLU A 2 -11.76 -5.70 -1.21
CA GLU A 2 -10.33 -5.93 -1.51
C GLU A 2 -9.37 -5.89 -0.31
N ASN A 3 -9.60 -5.06 0.72
CA ASN A 3 -8.56 -4.78 1.73
C ASN A 3 -8.37 -5.76 2.92
N PRO A 4 -9.35 -6.58 3.37
CA PRO A 4 -9.18 -7.43 4.55
C PRO A 4 -8.40 -8.73 4.25
N THR A 5 -7.35 -8.64 3.43
CA THR A 5 -6.52 -9.78 3.04
C THR A 5 -5.08 -9.56 3.46
N ARG A 6 -4.42 -10.67 3.82
CA ARG A 6 -2.98 -10.73 4.02
C ARG A 6 -2.19 -10.64 2.71
N ASN A 7 -2.88 -10.71 1.56
CA ASN A 7 -2.25 -10.71 0.24
C ASN A 7 -1.90 -9.31 -0.28
N ARG A 8 -1.12 -8.57 0.52
CA ARG A 8 -0.64 -7.21 0.21
C ARG A 8 0.86 -7.12 0.43
N ALA A 9 1.54 -6.25 -0.33
CA ALA A 9 2.97 -6.00 -0.16
C ALA A 9 3.31 -5.53 1.26
N LEU A 10 2.45 -4.67 1.82
CA LEU A 10 2.43 -4.31 3.24
C LEU A 10 1.16 -4.89 3.91
N ASP A 11 1.33 -5.92 4.72
CA ASP A 11 0.28 -6.51 5.54
C ASP A 11 0.25 -5.83 6.93
N MET A 12 -0.76 -4.98 7.17
CA MET A 12 -0.93 -4.31 8.46
C MET A 12 -1.82 -5.08 9.44
N LEU A 13 -2.42 -6.21 9.03
CA LEU A 13 -3.35 -6.96 9.87
C LEU A 13 -2.70 -7.47 11.18
N PRO A 14 -1.43 -7.93 11.22
CA PRO A 14 -0.77 -8.30 12.47
C PRO A 14 -0.63 -7.14 13.47
N LEU A 15 -0.32 -5.94 12.98
CA LEU A 15 -0.22 -4.73 13.80
C LEU A 15 -1.59 -4.29 14.29
N PHE A 16 -2.59 -4.24 13.41
CA PHE A 16 -3.95 -3.88 13.79
C PHE A 16 -4.54 -4.87 14.79
N LEU A 17 -4.27 -6.17 14.66
CA LEU A 17 -4.68 -7.19 15.63
C LEU A 17 -3.99 -7.01 16.99
N HIS A 18 -2.76 -6.49 17.00
CA HIS A 18 -2.03 -6.18 18.23
C HIS A 18 -2.59 -4.93 18.94
N LEU A 19 -3.05 -3.93 18.18
CA LEU A 19 -3.59 -2.68 18.71
C LEU A 19 -5.06 -2.79 19.16
N ASP A 20 -5.91 -3.40 18.34
CA ASP A 20 -7.36 -3.49 18.58
C ASP A 20 -7.91 -4.80 18.00
N LYS A 21 -7.95 -5.81 18.86
CA LYS A 21 -8.36 -7.17 18.47
C LYS A 21 -9.83 -7.23 18.07
N ASP A 22 -10.70 -6.59 18.84
CA ASP A 22 -12.14 -6.72 18.67
C ASP A 22 -12.59 -6.03 17.38
N ARG A 23 -12.04 -4.85 17.11
CA ARG A 23 -12.29 -4.13 15.86
C ARG A 23 -11.83 -4.91 14.64
N LEU A 24 -10.65 -5.53 14.68
CA LEU A 24 -10.16 -6.30 13.54
C LEU A 24 -11.00 -7.57 13.33
N ARG A 25 -11.32 -8.31 14.40
CA ARG A 25 -12.07 -9.57 14.31
C ARG A 25 -13.53 -9.37 13.90
N ALA A 26 -14.08 -8.17 14.05
CA ALA A 26 -15.39 -7.83 13.49
C ALA A 26 -15.42 -7.85 11.95
N VAL A 27 -14.27 -7.70 11.28
CA VAL A 27 -14.19 -7.57 9.81
C VAL A 27 -13.24 -8.56 9.13
N VAL A 28 -12.36 -9.23 9.90
CA VAL A 28 -11.38 -10.20 9.39
C VAL A 28 -11.48 -11.52 10.18
N ASP A 29 -12.00 -12.55 9.53
CA ASP A 29 -12.02 -13.92 10.04
C ASP A 29 -10.94 -14.79 9.38
N ASP A 30 -9.67 -14.46 9.62
CA ASP A 30 -8.53 -15.28 9.22
C ASP A 30 -7.74 -15.75 10.46
N PRO A 31 -7.70 -17.07 10.76
CA PRO A 31 -6.98 -17.60 11.92
C PRO A 31 -5.44 -17.48 11.79
N ARG A 32 -4.93 -17.23 10.58
CA ARG A 32 -3.49 -17.07 10.29
C ARG A 32 -2.97 -15.69 10.69
N VAL A 33 -3.84 -14.69 10.85
CA VAL A 33 -3.44 -13.37 11.38
C VAL A 33 -3.13 -13.52 12.86
N LYS A 34 -1.87 -13.28 13.25
CA LYS A 34 -1.39 -13.32 14.64
C LYS A 34 -0.91 -11.93 15.07
N PRO A 35 -1.20 -11.48 16.30
CA PRO A 35 -0.85 -10.14 16.75
C PRO A 35 0.66 -9.99 16.89
N ARG A 36 1.23 -8.94 16.29
CA ARG A 36 2.65 -8.60 16.40
C ARG A 36 2.84 -7.08 16.26
N PRO A 37 3.68 -6.44 17.08
CA PRO A 37 3.99 -5.01 16.95
C PRO A 37 5.02 -4.74 15.84
N THR A 38 4.74 -5.19 14.61
CA THR A 38 5.68 -5.08 13.49
C THR A 38 4.96 -4.80 12.17
N LEU A 39 5.57 -4.00 11.29
CA LEU A 39 5.16 -3.88 9.89
C LEU A 39 5.55 -5.16 9.14
N HIS A 40 4.59 -5.81 8.46
CA HIS A 40 4.86 -7.03 7.71
C HIS A 40 4.98 -6.73 6.22
N TYR A 41 6.22 -6.62 5.74
CA TYR A 41 6.51 -6.57 4.32
C TYR A 41 6.60 -7.97 3.74
N ARG A 42 5.96 -8.20 2.60
CA ARG A 42 6.03 -9.47 1.87
C ARG A 42 7.02 -9.34 0.73
N LEU A 43 7.83 -10.37 0.58
CA LEU A 43 8.67 -10.51 -0.61
C LEU A 43 7.78 -10.71 -1.84
N PRO A 44 8.24 -10.26 -3.01
CA PRO A 44 7.53 -10.49 -4.26
C PRO A 44 7.39 -11.99 -4.53
N ASN A 45 6.36 -12.35 -5.31
CA ASN A 45 6.21 -13.72 -5.79
C ASN A 45 7.43 -14.11 -6.63
N CYS A 46 7.87 -15.36 -6.48
CA CYS A 46 8.88 -15.96 -7.33
C CYS A 46 8.17 -16.68 -8.49
N GLU A 47 8.18 -16.09 -9.68
CA GLU A 47 7.61 -16.66 -10.91
C GLU A 47 8.73 -17.03 -11.88
N ILE A 48 9.73 -17.79 -11.40
CA ILE A 48 10.95 -18.11 -12.16
C ILE A 48 10.70 -18.90 -13.46
N ASP A 49 9.52 -19.51 -13.59
CA ASP A 49 9.06 -20.20 -14.78
C ASP A 49 8.58 -19.25 -15.89
N ARG A 50 8.31 -17.98 -15.57
CA ARG A 50 7.90 -16.97 -16.54
C ARG A 50 9.11 -16.30 -17.21
N PRO A 51 9.24 -16.38 -18.54
CA PRO A 51 10.41 -15.87 -19.24
C PRO A 51 10.65 -14.36 -19.10
N ASP A 52 9.60 -13.59 -18.86
CA ASP A 52 9.59 -12.14 -18.68
C ASP A 52 9.69 -11.70 -17.22
N TRP A 53 9.69 -12.64 -16.27
CA TRP A 53 9.76 -12.33 -14.86
C TRP A 53 11.20 -12.06 -14.41
N GLY A 54 11.34 -11.11 -13.48
CA GLY A 54 12.54 -10.99 -12.66
C GLY A 54 12.28 -10.13 -11.42
N VAL A 55 13.17 -10.23 -10.43
CA VAL A 55 13.12 -9.42 -9.20
C VAL A 55 13.04 -7.92 -9.48
N HIS A 56 13.60 -7.48 -10.61
CA HIS A 56 13.58 -6.09 -11.05
C HIS A 56 12.16 -5.51 -11.15
N VAL A 57 11.14 -6.31 -11.47
CA VAL A 57 9.75 -5.84 -11.55
C VAL A 57 9.30 -5.24 -10.22
N ALA A 58 9.40 -6.02 -9.14
CA ALA A 58 9.03 -5.54 -7.81
C ALA A 58 10.06 -4.54 -7.23
N TRP A 59 11.33 -4.63 -7.63
CA TRP A 59 12.35 -3.69 -7.20
C TRP A 59 12.10 -2.28 -7.75
N ASN A 60 11.66 -2.16 -9.00
CA ASN A 60 11.35 -0.86 -9.61
C ASN A 60 10.19 -0.15 -8.88
N ASP A 61 9.18 -0.89 -8.43
CA ASP A 61 8.10 -0.34 -7.60
C ASP A 61 8.64 0.21 -6.27
N TRP A 62 9.61 -0.48 -5.66
CA TRP A 62 10.26 -0.01 -4.44
C TRP A 62 11.13 1.22 -4.65
N LEU A 63 11.84 1.32 -5.78
CA LEU A 63 12.63 2.52 -6.10
C LEU A 63 11.74 3.78 -6.17
N GLN A 64 10.51 3.66 -6.67
CA GLN A 64 9.55 4.77 -6.67
C GLN A 64 9.15 5.21 -5.25
N VAL A 65 9.02 4.26 -4.32
CA VAL A 65 8.74 4.55 -2.91
C VAL A 65 9.93 5.24 -2.26
N GLU A 66 11.15 4.75 -2.50
CA GLU A 66 12.38 5.34 -1.95
C GLU A 66 12.62 6.75 -2.51
N GLU A 67 12.40 6.99 -3.81
CA GLU A 67 12.50 8.32 -4.42
C GLU A 67 11.51 9.31 -3.79
N LEU A 68 10.25 8.90 -3.59
CA LEU A 68 9.27 9.73 -2.92
C LEU A 68 9.61 9.95 -1.43
N ALA A 69 10.19 8.96 -0.76
CA ALA A 69 10.58 9.09 0.64
C ALA A 69 11.77 10.05 0.83
N ASP A 70 12.67 10.13 -0.17
CA ASP A 70 13.80 11.07 -0.17
C ASP A 70 13.34 12.52 -0.45
N ASP A 71 12.33 12.71 -1.31
CA ASP A 71 11.72 14.01 -1.59
C ASP A 71 10.61 14.37 -0.57
N GLN A 72 11.04 14.92 0.56
CA GLN A 72 10.14 15.24 1.68
C GLN A 72 9.03 16.24 1.35
N ASP A 73 9.30 17.22 0.48
CA ASP A 73 8.32 18.25 0.11
C ASP A 73 7.22 17.61 -0.73
N ARG A 74 7.59 16.84 -1.76
CA ARG A 74 6.65 16.08 -2.59
C ARG A 74 5.86 15.06 -1.76
N LEU A 75 6.51 14.36 -0.83
CA LEU A 75 5.82 13.42 0.06
C LEU A 75 4.74 14.13 0.89
N GLN A 76 5.04 15.31 1.45
CA GLN A 76 4.07 16.09 2.20
C GLN A 76 2.89 16.53 1.35
N GLU A 77 3.14 16.97 0.11
CA GLU A 77 2.08 17.37 -0.83
C GLU A 77 1.15 16.19 -1.15
N ILE A 78 1.70 15.02 -1.47
CA ILE A 78 0.90 13.81 -1.76
C ILE A 78 0.12 13.37 -0.53
N CYS A 79 0.72 13.41 0.67
CA CYS A 79 0.01 13.09 1.91
C CYS A 79 -1.15 14.05 2.17
N ALA A 80 -0.96 15.35 1.97
CA ALA A 80 -2.00 16.35 2.15
C ALA A 80 -3.14 16.15 1.14
N ALA A 81 -2.80 15.92 -0.14
CA ALA A 81 -3.76 15.63 -1.19
C ALA A 81 -4.57 14.35 -0.88
N TYR A 82 -3.92 13.30 -0.37
CA TYR A 82 -4.60 12.06 0.03
C TYR A 82 -5.61 12.30 1.15
N ILE A 83 -5.24 13.05 2.19
CA ILE A 83 -6.13 13.37 3.30
C ILE A 83 -7.34 14.16 2.80
N GLU A 84 -7.11 15.17 1.96
CA GLU A 84 -8.19 15.97 1.36
C GLU A 84 -9.14 15.10 0.50
N TRP A 85 -8.60 14.19 -0.31
CA TRP A 85 -9.40 13.23 -1.07
C TRP A 85 -10.17 12.26 -0.15
N PHE A 86 -9.52 11.75 0.89
CA PHE A 86 -10.11 10.78 1.82
C PHE A 86 -11.30 11.37 2.60
N ASP A 87 -11.22 12.66 2.95
CA ASP A 87 -12.24 13.40 3.68
C ASP A 87 -13.43 13.86 2.80
N LYS A 88 -13.36 13.65 1.48
CA LYS A 88 -14.46 13.96 0.53
C LYS A 88 -15.28 12.69 0.23
N PRO A 89 -16.39 12.41 0.95
CA PRO A 89 -17.15 11.16 0.81
C PRO A 89 -17.77 10.94 -0.58
N ILE A 90 -18.07 12.02 -1.32
CA ILE A 90 -18.64 11.93 -2.67
C ILE A 90 -17.56 11.72 -3.73
N ALA A 91 -16.39 12.36 -3.59
CA ALA A 91 -15.26 12.23 -4.51
C ALA A 91 -14.78 10.78 -4.61
N ARG A 92 -14.73 10.06 -3.48
CA ARG A 92 -14.33 8.64 -3.42
C ARG A 92 -15.21 7.67 -4.23
N ILE A 93 -16.39 8.11 -4.66
CA ILE A 93 -17.31 7.31 -5.50
C ILE A 93 -17.03 7.53 -6.99
N PHE A 94 -16.53 8.71 -7.37
CA PHE A 94 -16.34 9.13 -8.76
C PHE A 94 -14.86 9.18 -9.19
N ASP A 95 -13.96 9.36 -8.23
CA ASP A 95 -12.54 9.60 -8.46
C ASP A 95 -11.71 8.38 -8.05
N ASN A 96 -10.66 8.11 -8.82
CA ASN A 96 -9.73 7.02 -8.57
C ASN A 96 -8.38 7.58 -8.11
N TRP A 97 -8.15 7.59 -6.80
CA TRP A 97 -6.88 8.05 -6.20
C TRP A 97 -5.64 7.38 -6.84
N ALA A 98 -5.74 6.12 -7.27
CA ALA A 98 -4.62 5.44 -7.89
C ALA A 98 -4.21 6.08 -9.24
N GLU A 99 -5.16 6.60 -10.01
CA GLU A 99 -4.88 7.32 -11.26
C GLU A 99 -4.27 8.69 -10.97
N GLU A 100 -4.78 9.40 -9.98
CA GLU A 100 -4.22 10.70 -9.56
C GLU A 100 -2.76 10.54 -9.13
N VAL A 101 -2.46 9.59 -8.24
CA VAL A 101 -1.08 9.35 -7.78
C VAL A 101 -0.16 8.97 -8.94
N THR A 102 -0.63 8.16 -9.90
CA THR A 102 0.19 7.77 -11.05
C THR A 102 0.68 9.00 -11.82
N GLN A 103 -0.17 10.01 -12.02
CA GLN A 103 0.22 11.26 -12.70
C GLN A 103 1.26 12.07 -11.90
N TRP A 104 1.25 11.96 -10.58
CA TRP A 104 2.26 12.59 -9.71
C TRP A 104 3.58 11.81 -9.70
N MET A 105 3.52 10.50 -9.94
CA MET A 105 4.70 9.63 -10.05
C MET A 105 5.41 9.79 -11.41
N GLU A 106 4.66 9.97 -12.50
CA GLU A 106 5.24 10.12 -13.86
C GLU A 106 5.97 11.45 -14.07
N LYS A 107 5.59 12.52 -13.36
CA LYS A 107 6.19 13.86 -13.51
C LYS A 107 7.63 13.97 -13.01
N SER A 108 8.13 12.98 -12.27
CA SER A 108 9.48 13.00 -11.68
C SER A 108 10.55 12.34 -12.55
N ALA A 109 10.16 11.73 -13.67
CA ALA A 109 11.09 11.06 -14.59
C ALA A 109 11.69 11.98 -15.69
N ALA A 110 11.72 13.30 -15.49
CA ALA A 110 12.20 14.28 -16.48
C ALA A 110 13.48 15.02 -16.05
#